data_AF-A0A535QT29-F1
#
_entry.id   AF-A0A535QT29-F1
#
_cell.length_a   1.000
_cell.length_b   1.000
_cell.length_c   1.000
_cell.angle_alpha   90.00
_cell.angle_beta   90.00
_cell.angle_gamma   90.00
#
_symmetry.space_group_name_H-M   'P 1'
#
loop_
_entity.id
_entity.type
_entity.pdbx_description
1 polymer ?
#
loop_
_entity_poly.entity_id
_entity_poly.type
_entity_poly.pdbx_seq_one_letter_code
_entity_poly.pdbx_strand_id
1 'polypeptide(L)'
;MTSASMPSLAQAGRGLALAAIAGLGVYRPSADAPAARRVTGSDLTGVSYRVQADQGVNTASLAAGAARAALQAGGVNPADIEMIIVGTTTPDVLWPTTACLVQNELKLPMVASFDLYAAETSLLAALNVGIRYIASGARSVLLIGADSDNQLVDLPGQSGSVHSRAAAAAVLTRAGGDGGVLSTMAGGAARPEGNGTANDRTLLQGLIDGTAECLQSASLSLSDIDLVIGEQSAPEIMQAWSKLAGIAPSRLLLDPARYGNLLAAAPLTVLHDAIKEGRLQNGMTALVLACGSGPTWAAACLRWGGGGLAEC
;
A
#
# COMPACT_ATOMS: atom_id res chain seq x y z
N MET A 1 -17.22 -32.76 -22.68
CA MET A 1 -15.78 -32.59 -22.46
C MET A 1 -15.36 -31.34 -23.21
N THR A 2 -15.37 -30.20 -22.53
CA THR A 2 -14.92 -28.92 -23.10
C THR A 2 -13.40 -28.88 -23.05
N SER A 3 -12.76 -28.80 -24.22
CA SER A 3 -11.31 -28.70 -24.34
C SER A 3 -10.83 -27.39 -23.72
N ALA A 4 -10.14 -27.46 -22.58
CA ALA A 4 -9.34 -26.35 -22.10
C ALA A 4 -8.20 -26.12 -23.12
N SER A 5 -8.20 -24.97 -23.78
CA SER A 5 -7.13 -24.58 -24.69
C SER A 5 -5.82 -24.48 -23.90
N MET A 6 -4.79 -25.22 -24.31
CA MET A 6 -3.47 -25.06 -23.70
C MET A 6 -2.96 -23.63 -23.93
N PRO A 7 -2.46 -22.95 -22.88
CA PRO A 7 -1.89 -21.62 -23.04
C PRO A 7 -0.70 -21.65 -24.00
N SER A 8 -0.54 -20.59 -24.80
CA SER A 8 0.55 -20.50 -25.77
C SER A 8 1.91 -20.42 -25.05
N LEU A 9 3.01 -20.78 -25.73
CA LEU A 9 4.37 -20.64 -25.20
C LEU A 9 4.70 -19.20 -24.71
N ALA A 10 4.05 -18.17 -25.26
CA ALA A 10 4.16 -16.79 -24.80
C ALA A 10 3.44 -16.52 -23.47
N GLN A 11 2.38 -17.28 -23.16
CA GLN A 11 1.70 -17.25 -21.86
C GLN A 11 2.45 -18.07 -20.80
N ALA A 12 3.16 -19.13 -21.20
CA ALA A 12 3.95 -19.97 -20.29
C ALA A 12 5.15 -19.25 -19.65
N GLY A 13 5.65 -18.17 -20.25
CA GLY A 13 6.72 -17.34 -19.69
C GLY A 13 6.26 -16.21 -18.77
N ARG A 14 4.94 -16.00 -18.61
CA ARG A 14 4.39 -14.94 -17.76
C ARG A 14 4.15 -15.49 -16.36
N GLY A 15 4.82 -14.93 -15.35
CA GLY A 15 4.62 -15.32 -13.95
C GLY A 15 3.13 -15.38 -13.57
N LEU A 16 2.73 -16.45 -12.87
CA LEU A 16 1.40 -16.63 -12.31
C LEU A 16 1.18 -15.65 -11.15
N ALA A 17 -0.01 -15.06 -11.09
CA ALA A 17 -0.36 -14.17 -9.99
C ALA A 17 -0.57 -14.97 -8.69
N LEU A 18 0.05 -14.51 -7.61
CA LEU A 18 -0.06 -15.08 -6.26
C LEU A 18 -1.39 -14.68 -5.59
N ALA A 19 -1.91 -13.50 -5.92
CA ALA A 19 -3.21 -13.00 -5.50
C ALA A 19 -3.75 -12.00 -6.52
N ALA A 20 -5.07 -11.92 -6.69
CA ALA A 20 -5.71 -10.85 -7.46
C ALA A 20 -6.07 -9.67 -6.55
N ILE A 21 -6.01 -8.45 -7.09
CA ILE A 21 -6.60 -7.26 -6.47
C ILE A 21 -8.04 -7.19 -7.00
N ALA A 22 -9.01 -7.62 -6.20
CA ALA A 22 -10.41 -7.63 -6.59
C ALA A 22 -10.98 -6.21 -6.65
N GLY A 23 -10.64 -5.38 -5.66
CA GLY A 23 -11.05 -3.99 -5.59
C GLY A 23 -9.95 -3.12 -4.99
N LEU A 24 -9.83 -1.90 -5.50
CA LEU A 24 -8.91 -0.87 -5.04
C LEU A 24 -9.71 0.40 -4.73
N GLY A 25 -9.60 0.84 -3.49
CA GLY A 25 -10.34 1.97 -2.94
C GLY A 25 -9.40 3.07 -2.48
N VAL A 26 -9.77 4.33 -2.70
CA VAL A 26 -9.03 5.48 -2.17
C VAL A 26 -10.00 6.39 -1.42
N TYR A 27 -9.53 7.00 -0.33
CA TYR A 27 -10.23 8.08 0.35
C TYR A 27 -9.29 9.28 0.52
N ARG A 28 -9.69 10.41 -0.05
CA ARG A 28 -9.01 11.71 0.09
C ARG A 28 -10.01 12.73 0.64
N PRO A 29 -9.92 13.10 1.93
CA PRO A 29 -10.79 14.12 2.48
C PRO A 29 -10.53 15.47 1.79
N SER A 30 -11.51 16.38 1.89
CA SER A 30 -11.32 17.75 1.43
C SER A 30 -10.19 18.42 2.21
N ALA A 31 -9.48 19.36 1.57
CA ALA A 31 -8.33 20.04 2.18
C ALA A 31 -8.70 20.84 3.45
N ASP A 32 -9.97 21.25 3.58
CA ASP A 32 -10.53 21.97 4.72
C ASP A 32 -11.14 21.06 5.79
N ALA A 33 -11.14 19.73 5.59
CA ALA A 33 -11.67 18.80 6.57
C ALA A 33 -10.91 18.95 7.91
N PRO A 34 -11.61 19.15 9.05
CA PRO A 34 -10.94 19.31 10.33
C PRO A 34 -10.24 18.01 10.71
N ALA A 35 -9.03 18.09 11.26
CA ALA A 35 -8.39 16.95 11.90
C ALA A 35 -9.15 16.60 13.18
N ALA A 36 -9.34 15.32 13.43
CA ALA A 36 -9.89 14.88 14.70
C ALA A 36 -8.96 15.31 15.85
N ARG A 37 -9.55 15.88 16.90
CA ARG A 37 -8.79 16.31 18.08
C ARG A 37 -8.54 15.14 19.02
N ARG A 38 -7.31 15.07 19.54
CA ARG A 38 -6.94 14.17 20.63
C ARG A 38 -7.43 14.66 21.97
N VAL A 39 -7.93 13.73 22.77
CA VAL A 39 -8.43 13.96 24.13
C VAL A 39 -7.61 13.10 25.10
N THR A 40 -7.08 13.71 26.16
CA THR A 40 -6.30 13.05 27.21
C THR A 40 -6.91 13.38 28.58
N GLY A 41 -6.89 12.44 29.53
CA GLY A 41 -7.47 12.62 30.87
C GLY A 41 -7.48 11.33 31.69
N SER A 42 -7.41 11.44 33.02
CA SER A 42 -7.44 10.31 33.97
C SER A 42 -8.77 9.58 34.02
N ASP A 43 -9.85 10.26 33.63
CA ASP A 43 -11.22 9.74 33.71
C ASP A 43 -11.65 8.99 32.44
N LEU A 44 -10.75 8.92 31.44
CA LEU A 44 -10.93 8.18 30.21
C LEU A 44 -10.70 6.68 30.47
N THR A 45 -11.77 5.99 30.87
CA THR A 45 -11.78 4.53 31.05
C THR A 45 -12.37 3.84 29.82
N GLY A 46 -11.65 2.88 29.25
CA GLY A 46 -12.05 2.14 28.05
C GLY A 46 -11.51 2.68 26.72
N VAL A 47 -11.77 1.92 25.65
CA VAL A 47 -11.35 2.22 24.25
C VAL A 47 -12.15 3.36 23.62
N SER A 48 -13.27 3.73 24.25
CA SER A 48 -14.27 4.70 23.80
C SER A 48 -13.79 6.15 23.90
N TYR A 49 -12.72 6.42 23.14
CA TYR A 49 -12.24 7.68 22.57
C TYR A 49 -11.20 8.49 23.35
N ARG A 50 -9.97 8.44 22.83
CA ARG A 50 -8.91 9.47 22.94
C ARG A 50 -8.81 10.32 21.66
N VAL A 51 -9.68 10.09 20.67
CA VAL A 51 -9.82 10.86 19.42
C VAL A 51 -11.30 10.96 19.09
N GLN A 52 -11.85 12.18 18.99
CA GLN A 52 -13.30 12.40 18.75
C GLN A 52 -13.58 12.43 17.23
N ALA A 53 -14.12 11.32 16.69
CA ALA A 53 -14.41 11.18 15.25
C ALA A 53 -15.55 12.09 14.76
N ASP A 54 -16.45 12.51 15.66
CA ASP A 54 -17.47 13.54 15.41
C ASP A 54 -16.89 14.95 15.22
N GLN A 55 -15.59 15.13 15.47
CA GLN A 55 -14.87 16.40 15.38
C GLN A 55 -13.85 16.46 14.23
N GLY A 56 -13.78 15.45 13.36
CA GLY A 56 -12.89 15.50 12.19
C GLY A 56 -12.39 14.15 11.68
N VAL A 57 -11.53 14.22 10.67
CA VAL A 57 -10.92 13.07 10.00
C VAL A 57 -9.77 12.54 10.86
N ASN A 58 -9.78 11.23 11.09
CA ASN A 58 -8.74 10.48 11.78
C ASN A 58 -8.25 9.30 10.94
N THR A 59 -7.12 8.69 11.32
CA THR A 59 -6.50 7.60 10.54
C THR A 59 -7.44 6.40 10.38
N ALA A 60 -8.18 6.02 11.42
CA ALA A 60 -9.14 4.93 11.36
C ALA A 60 -10.30 5.19 10.38
N SER A 61 -10.86 6.40 10.37
CA SER A 61 -11.94 6.81 9.47
C SER A 61 -11.46 6.90 8.02
N LEU A 62 -10.22 7.36 7.80
CA LEU A 62 -9.58 7.34 6.48
C LEU A 62 -9.50 5.90 5.97
N ALA A 63 -8.91 5.02 6.78
CA ALA A 63 -8.74 3.61 6.48
C ALA A 63 -10.09 2.92 6.20
N ALA A 64 -11.10 3.19 7.01
CA ALA A 64 -12.45 2.62 6.85
C ALA A 64 -13.13 3.13 5.58
N GLY A 65 -13.00 4.41 5.23
CA GLY A 65 -13.50 4.97 3.98
C GLY A 65 -12.89 4.29 2.75
N ALA A 66 -11.56 4.20 2.69
CA ALA A 66 -10.86 3.53 1.60
C ALA A 66 -11.21 2.03 1.51
N ALA A 67 -11.30 1.34 2.65
CA ALA A 67 -11.69 -0.07 2.70
C ALA A 67 -13.13 -0.29 2.22
N ARG A 68 -14.06 0.60 2.58
CA ARG A 68 -15.45 0.55 2.09
C ARG A 68 -15.48 0.69 0.57
N ALA A 69 -14.73 1.65 0.02
CA ALA A 69 -14.60 1.84 -1.42
C ALA A 69 -14.04 0.57 -2.10
N ALA A 70 -12.97 -0.01 -1.55
CA ALA A 70 -12.34 -1.20 -2.12
C ALA A 70 -13.25 -2.43 -2.11
N LEU A 71 -13.98 -2.67 -0.99
CA LEU A 71 -14.94 -3.77 -0.86
C LEU A 71 -16.10 -3.63 -1.85
N GLN A 72 -16.65 -2.41 -1.99
CA GLN A 72 -17.72 -2.12 -2.94
C GLN A 72 -17.25 -2.31 -4.38
N ALA A 73 -16.10 -1.75 -4.74
CA ALA A 73 -15.54 -1.84 -6.08
C ALA A 73 -15.23 -3.28 -6.48
N GLY A 74 -14.69 -4.08 -5.55
CA GLY A 74 -14.36 -5.48 -5.80
C GLY A 74 -15.55 -6.43 -5.73
N GLY A 75 -16.73 -5.97 -5.32
CA GLY A 75 -17.91 -6.83 -5.11
C GLY A 75 -17.67 -7.96 -4.10
N VAL A 76 -16.73 -7.77 -3.17
CA VAL A 76 -16.34 -8.80 -2.20
C VAL A 76 -17.31 -8.76 -1.02
N ASN A 77 -17.86 -9.92 -0.67
CA ASN A 77 -18.73 -10.03 0.50
C ASN A 77 -17.89 -9.82 1.77
N PRO A 78 -18.28 -8.87 2.65
CA PRO A 78 -17.62 -8.68 3.95
C PRO A 78 -17.41 -9.97 4.76
N ALA A 79 -18.30 -10.96 4.62
CA ALA A 79 -18.21 -12.26 5.30
C ALA A 79 -17.04 -13.16 4.81
N ASP A 80 -16.44 -12.85 3.67
CA ASP A 80 -15.30 -13.58 3.11
C ASP A 80 -13.94 -13.02 3.55
N ILE A 81 -13.93 -11.86 4.24
CA ILE A 81 -12.71 -11.24 4.76
C ILE A 81 -12.21 -12.05 5.95
N GLU A 82 -10.97 -12.51 5.89
CA GLU A 82 -10.36 -13.39 6.90
C GLU A 82 -9.17 -12.75 7.61
N MET A 83 -8.73 -11.58 7.15
CA MET A 83 -7.66 -10.79 7.76
C MET A 83 -7.76 -9.33 7.34
N ILE A 84 -7.43 -8.43 8.27
CA ILE A 84 -7.31 -6.99 8.03
C ILE A 84 -5.91 -6.55 8.47
N ILE A 85 -5.16 -5.92 7.56
CA ILE A 85 -3.85 -5.34 7.87
C ILE A 85 -3.90 -3.86 7.52
N VAL A 86 -3.63 -3.00 8.51
CA VAL A 86 -3.45 -1.56 8.27
C VAL A 86 -1.96 -1.22 8.36
N GLY A 87 -1.38 -0.81 7.24
CA GLY A 87 -0.10 -0.12 7.21
C GLY A 87 -0.30 1.34 7.56
N THR A 88 0.23 1.77 8.71
CA THR A 88 0.15 3.17 9.13
C THR A 88 1.36 3.56 9.96
N THR A 89 1.78 4.81 9.81
CA THR A 89 2.80 5.45 10.65
C THR A 89 2.19 6.42 11.66
N THR A 90 0.90 6.68 11.53
CA THR A 90 0.18 7.72 12.27
C THR A 90 -1.09 7.16 12.92
N PRO A 91 -1.00 6.06 13.71
CA PRO A 91 -2.16 5.50 14.36
C PRO A 91 -2.72 6.49 15.38
N ASP A 92 -4.06 6.55 15.46
CA ASP A 92 -4.77 7.44 16.39
C ASP A 92 -4.49 7.09 17.86
N VAL A 93 -4.35 5.79 18.14
CA VAL A 93 -4.01 5.21 19.44
C VAL A 93 -3.12 3.99 19.22
N LEU A 94 -2.29 3.62 20.21
CA LEU A 94 -1.48 2.40 20.12
C LEU A 94 -2.31 1.12 20.32
N TRP A 95 -3.36 1.19 21.14
CA TRP A 95 -4.30 0.08 21.33
C TRP A 95 -5.73 0.60 21.57
N PRO A 96 -6.74 -0.06 20.98
CA PRO A 96 -6.64 -1.14 20.01
C PRO A 96 -6.00 -0.68 18.69
N THR A 97 -5.59 -1.62 17.84
CA THR A 97 -5.02 -1.30 16.52
C THR A 97 -6.02 -0.57 15.63
N THR A 98 -5.51 0.23 14.68
CA THR A 98 -6.30 0.89 13.65
C THR A 98 -7.12 -0.13 12.86
N ALA A 99 -6.55 -1.30 12.56
CA ALA A 99 -7.25 -2.42 11.94
C ALA A 99 -8.48 -2.89 12.74
N CYS A 100 -8.40 -2.95 14.06
CA CYS A 100 -9.55 -3.29 14.91
C CYS A 100 -10.63 -2.19 14.89
N LEU A 101 -10.22 -0.92 14.84
CA LEU A 101 -11.17 0.20 14.70
C LEU A 101 -11.91 0.14 13.35
N VAL A 102 -11.19 -0.14 12.26
CA VAL A 102 -11.77 -0.36 10.93
C VAL A 102 -12.72 -1.56 10.93
N GLN A 103 -12.32 -2.70 11.53
CA GLN A 103 -13.16 -3.89 11.65
C GLN A 103 -14.52 -3.56 12.29
N ASN A 104 -14.48 -2.81 13.40
CA ASN A 104 -15.67 -2.38 14.12
C ASN A 104 -16.52 -1.40 13.30
N GLU A 105 -15.91 -0.39 12.68
CA GLU A 105 -16.64 0.62 11.89
C GLU A 105 -17.35 0.02 10.67
N LEU A 106 -16.69 -0.92 9.99
CA LEU A 106 -17.23 -1.60 8.82
C LEU A 106 -18.11 -2.80 9.18
N LYS A 107 -18.24 -3.14 10.48
CA LYS A 107 -18.98 -4.31 10.98
C LYS A 107 -18.53 -5.61 10.29
N LEU A 108 -17.22 -5.75 10.12
CA LEU A 108 -16.62 -6.94 9.51
C LEU A 108 -16.63 -8.12 10.50
N PRO A 109 -16.49 -9.37 10.02
CA PRO A 109 -16.39 -10.53 10.90
C PRO A 109 -15.22 -10.41 11.88
N MET A 110 -15.33 -11.11 13.03
CA MET A 110 -14.23 -11.18 14.00
C MET A 110 -13.08 -12.01 13.44
N VAL A 111 -12.08 -11.33 12.89
CA VAL A 111 -10.93 -11.92 12.23
C VAL A 111 -9.62 -11.33 12.73
N ALA A 112 -8.50 -11.93 12.32
CA ALA A 112 -7.18 -11.38 12.60
C ALA A 112 -7.10 -9.93 12.09
N SER A 113 -6.79 -8.99 12.98
CA SER A 113 -6.73 -7.56 12.66
C SER A 113 -5.60 -6.90 13.43
N PHE A 114 -4.63 -6.40 12.70
CA PHE A 114 -3.42 -5.82 13.27
C PHE A 114 -2.86 -4.73 12.36
N ASP A 115 -2.10 -3.83 12.98
CA ASP A 115 -1.36 -2.80 12.25
C ASP A 115 0.04 -3.34 11.92
N LEU A 116 0.55 -2.97 10.74
CA LEU A 116 1.93 -3.23 10.35
C LEU A 116 2.66 -1.88 10.25
N TYR A 117 3.68 -1.72 11.09
CA TYR A 117 4.49 -0.51 11.11
C TYR A 117 5.87 -0.78 10.50
N ALA A 118 6.11 -0.25 9.31
CA ALA A 118 7.40 -0.26 8.61
C ALA A 118 7.62 1.08 7.86
N ALA A 119 7.29 2.19 8.52
CA ALA A 119 7.37 3.53 7.95
C ALA A 119 6.61 3.63 6.60
N GLU A 120 7.17 4.30 5.60
CA GLU A 120 6.60 4.45 4.24
C GLU A 120 6.40 3.10 3.52
N THR A 121 7.13 2.04 3.91
CA THR A 121 7.01 0.71 3.30
C THR A 121 5.88 -0.16 3.86
N SER A 122 5.16 0.34 4.88
CA SER A 122 4.15 -0.43 5.63
C SER A 122 3.12 -1.13 4.74
N LEU A 123 2.62 -0.46 3.69
CA LEU A 123 1.61 -1.05 2.81
C LEU A 123 2.17 -2.17 1.93
N LEU A 124 3.38 -2.03 1.40
CA LEU A 124 3.98 -3.10 0.58
C LEU A 124 4.46 -4.27 1.45
N ALA A 125 4.88 -4.01 2.70
CA ALA A 125 5.13 -5.07 3.67
C ALA A 125 3.82 -5.80 4.04
N ALA A 126 2.72 -5.07 4.21
CA ALA A 126 1.39 -5.66 4.42
C ALA A 126 0.94 -6.49 3.21
N LEU A 127 1.25 -6.04 1.99
CA LEU A 127 1.05 -6.80 0.76
C LEU A 127 1.84 -8.12 0.78
N ASN A 128 3.12 -8.11 1.18
CA ASN A 128 3.93 -9.33 1.29
C ASN A 128 3.32 -10.35 2.27
N VAL A 129 2.78 -9.89 3.40
CA VAL A 129 2.08 -10.75 4.37
C VAL A 129 0.76 -11.27 3.79
N GLY A 130 -0.06 -10.38 3.23
CA GLY A 130 -1.39 -10.69 2.70
C GLY A 130 -1.36 -11.73 1.58
N ILE A 131 -0.42 -11.63 0.63
CA ILE A 131 -0.31 -12.61 -0.47
C ILE A 131 0.03 -14.02 0.04
N ARG A 132 0.82 -14.13 1.13
CA ARG A 132 1.15 -15.43 1.73
C ARG A 132 -0.07 -16.06 2.40
N TYR A 133 -0.95 -15.24 2.96
CA TYR A 133 -2.21 -15.68 3.57
C TYR A 133 -3.22 -16.15 2.51
N ILE A 134 -3.32 -15.45 1.37
CA ILE A 134 -4.10 -15.92 0.22
C ILE A 134 -3.53 -17.23 -0.33
N ALA A 135 -2.20 -17.31 -0.49
CA ALA A 135 -1.52 -18.52 -0.97
C ALA A 135 -1.71 -19.74 -0.04
N SER A 136 -1.87 -19.51 1.27
CA SER A 136 -2.17 -20.59 2.23
C SER A 136 -3.64 -21.01 2.27
N GLY A 137 -4.51 -20.37 1.47
CA GLY A 137 -5.89 -20.79 1.27
C GLY A 137 -6.95 -19.79 1.70
N ALA A 138 -6.59 -18.61 2.23
CA ALA A 138 -7.56 -17.60 2.62
C ALA A 138 -8.40 -17.12 1.42
N ARG A 139 -9.68 -16.84 1.67
CA ARG A 139 -10.65 -16.36 0.68
C ARG A 139 -10.36 -14.92 0.27
N SER A 140 -10.24 -14.04 1.27
CA SER A 140 -9.88 -12.65 1.03
C SER A 140 -9.18 -11.99 2.21
N VAL A 141 -8.32 -11.01 1.90
CA VAL A 141 -7.56 -10.21 2.84
C VAL A 141 -7.75 -8.74 2.50
N LEU A 142 -8.07 -7.92 3.51
CA LEU A 142 -8.17 -6.48 3.38
C LEU A 142 -6.85 -5.83 3.79
N LEU A 143 -6.21 -5.13 2.85
CA LEU A 143 -4.99 -4.37 3.08
C LEU A 143 -5.29 -2.88 2.96
N ILE A 144 -4.80 -2.07 3.89
CA ILE A 144 -5.07 -0.64 3.91
C ILE A 144 -3.77 0.10 4.24
N GLY A 145 -3.40 1.09 3.45
CA GLY A 145 -2.39 2.08 3.79
C GLY A 145 -3.11 3.36 4.17
N ALA A 146 -2.87 3.89 5.37
CA ALA A 146 -3.57 5.07 5.85
C ALA A 146 -2.65 5.93 6.72
N ASP A 147 -2.61 7.22 6.43
CA ASP A 147 -1.94 8.17 7.29
C ASP A 147 -2.70 9.49 7.38
N SER A 148 -2.61 10.12 8.56
CA SER A 148 -3.13 11.46 8.85
C SER A 148 -2.09 12.30 9.58
N ASP A 149 -2.38 13.58 9.75
CA ASP A 149 -1.57 14.50 10.56
C ASP A 149 -1.78 14.32 12.08
N ASN A 150 -2.48 13.26 12.49
CA ASN A 150 -2.74 12.93 13.88
C ASN A 150 -1.63 12.03 14.46
N GLN A 151 -0.36 12.41 14.33
CA GLN A 151 0.80 11.58 14.74
C GLN A 151 0.96 11.52 16.27
N LEU A 152 1.26 10.33 16.84
CA LEU A 152 1.52 10.17 18.29
C LEU A 152 2.81 10.83 18.75
N VAL A 153 3.78 10.91 17.85
CA VAL A 153 5.11 11.43 18.07
C VAL A 153 5.45 12.30 16.87
N ASP A 154 6.01 13.48 17.09
CA ASP A 154 6.52 14.32 16.01
C ASP A 154 7.69 13.59 15.33
N LEU A 155 7.58 13.32 14.04
CA LEU A 155 8.66 12.71 13.28
C LEU A 155 9.83 13.71 13.12
N PRO A 156 11.08 13.30 13.41
CA PRO A 156 12.24 14.17 13.24
C PRO A 156 12.33 14.71 11.80
N GLY A 157 12.48 16.03 11.67
CA GLY A 157 12.57 16.68 10.35
C GLY A 157 11.22 17.01 9.69
N GLN A 158 10.08 16.64 10.29
CA GLN A 158 8.74 17.00 9.80
C GLN A 158 8.17 18.28 10.44
N SER A 159 9.01 19.10 11.10
CA SER A 159 8.61 20.38 11.70
C SER A 159 7.99 21.32 10.65
N GLY A 160 6.66 21.31 10.53
CA GLY A 160 5.87 22.29 9.79
C GLY A 160 5.51 21.96 8.34
N SER A 161 5.76 20.74 7.84
CA SER A 161 5.45 20.39 6.45
C SER A 161 4.99 18.94 6.35
N VAL A 162 3.66 18.77 6.33
CA VAL A 162 2.86 17.76 5.58
C VAL A 162 1.57 17.48 6.37
N HIS A 163 0.44 18.02 5.88
CA HIS A 163 -0.91 17.67 6.36
C HIS A 163 -1.50 16.53 5.51
N SER A 164 -0.72 15.50 5.17
CA SER A 164 -1.23 14.43 4.32
C SER A 164 -2.27 13.64 5.08
N ARG A 165 -3.47 13.59 4.51
CA ARG A 165 -4.59 12.79 4.99
C ARG A 165 -5.06 11.99 3.80
N ALA A 166 -4.74 10.71 3.77
CA ALA A 166 -5.23 9.82 2.74
C ALA A 166 -5.23 8.39 3.25
N ALA A 167 -6.10 7.59 2.66
CA ALA A 167 -5.99 6.15 2.73
C ALA A 167 -6.24 5.52 1.37
N ALA A 168 -5.61 4.37 1.15
CA ALA A 168 -5.91 3.51 0.04
C ALA A 168 -5.97 2.05 0.51
N ALA A 169 -6.92 1.29 -0.02
CA ALA A 169 -7.16 -0.08 0.38
C ALA A 169 -7.25 -1.00 -0.83
N ALA A 170 -6.76 -2.22 -0.69
CA ALA A 170 -6.92 -3.29 -1.66
C ALA A 170 -7.58 -4.49 -1.00
N VAL A 171 -8.52 -5.11 -1.70
CA VAL A 171 -9.07 -6.42 -1.33
C VAL A 171 -8.37 -7.48 -2.15
N LEU A 172 -7.55 -8.29 -1.50
CA LEU A 172 -6.88 -9.42 -2.13
C LEU A 172 -7.79 -10.64 -2.15
N THR A 173 -7.77 -11.37 -3.25
CA THR A 173 -8.46 -12.65 -3.41
C THR A 173 -7.55 -13.64 -4.13
N ARG A 174 -7.94 -14.92 -4.20
CA ARG A 174 -7.23 -15.90 -5.03
C ARG A 174 -7.22 -15.44 -6.49
N ALA A 175 -6.04 -15.50 -7.12
CA ALA A 175 -5.93 -15.20 -8.54
C ALA A 175 -6.70 -16.22 -9.39
N GLY A 176 -7.53 -15.73 -10.32
CA GLY A 176 -8.24 -16.54 -11.31
C GLY A 176 -7.53 -16.66 -12.67
N GLY A 177 -6.37 -16.02 -12.81
CA GLY A 177 -5.63 -15.91 -14.08
C GLY A 177 -4.23 -15.32 -13.87
N ASP A 178 -3.70 -14.67 -14.90
CA ASP A 178 -2.37 -14.06 -14.91
C ASP A 178 -2.34 -12.62 -14.36
N GLY A 179 -3.51 -12.01 -14.11
CA GLY A 179 -3.67 -10.71 -13.50
C GLY A 179 -3.64 -10.76 -11.97
N GLY A 180 -2.83 -9.90 -11.35
CA GLY A 180 -2.68 -9.80 -9.90
C GLY A 180 -1.24 -9.49 -9.49
N VAL A 181 -0.95 -9.71 -8.21
CA VAL A 181 0.39 -9.55 -7.63
C VAL A 181 1.25 -10.75 -8.04
N LEU A 182 2.34 -10.51 -8.75
CA LEU A 182 3.24 -11.55 -9.26
C LEU A 182 4.31 -11.90 -8.24
N SER A 183 4.84 -10.89 -7.55
CA SER A 183 5.86 -11.05 -6.53
C SER A 183 5.92 -9.81 -5.65
N THR A 184 6.50 -9.97 -4.46
CA THR A 184 6.80 -8.85 -3.56
C THR A 184 8.11 -9.11 -2.84
N MET A 185 8.80 -8.04 -2.47
CA MET A 185 9.97 -8.04 -1.61
C MET A 185 9.86 -6.89 -0.61
N ALA A 186 10.15 -7.14 0.65
CA ALA A 186 10.30 -6.13 1.69
C ALA A 186 11.61 -6.38 2.45
N GLY A 187 12.40 -5.33 2.65
CA GLY A 187 13.69 -5.38 3.31
C GLY A 187 13.92 -4.19 4.24
N GLY A 188 14.93 -4.31 5.08
CA GLY A 188 15.34 -3.26 6.00
C GLY A 188 16.80 -3.39 6.36
N ALA A 189 17.42 -2.26 6.71
CA ALA A 189 18.83 -2.27 7.07
C ALA A 189 19.05 -2.94 8.42
N ALA A 190 20.01 -3.88 8.46
CA ALA A 190 20.47 -4.48 9.71
C ALA A 190 21.23 -3.50 10.63
N ARG A 191 21.60 -2.32 10.11
CA ARG A 191 22.31 -1.26 10.83
C ARG A 191 21.65 0.09 10.57
N PRO A 192 20.66 0.49 11.38
CA PRO A 192 19.81 1.66 11.13
C PRO A 192 20.46 3.01 11.52
N GLU A 193 21.67 2.99 12.06
CA GLU A 193 22.37 4.15 12.64
C GLU A 193 22.80 5.21 11.61
N GLY A 194 22.79 4.86 10.31
CA GLY A 194 23.26 5.74 9.24
C GLY A 194 22.35 6.95 9.05
N ASN A 195 22.93 8.12 8.81
CA ASN A 195 22.18 9.35 8.55
C ASN A 195 22.61 10.01 7.22
N GLY A 196 21.75 10.92 6.73
CA GLY A 196 21.97 11.66 5.48
C GLY A 196 22.37 10.74 4.32
N THR A 197 23.47 11.06 3.67
CA THR A 197 23.97 10.32 2.50
C THR A 197 24.24 8.83 2.76
N ALA A 198 24.59 8.44 3.99
CA ALA A 198 24.76 7.02 4.32
C ALA A 198 23.40 6.28 4.30
N ASN A 199 22.35 6.95 4.76
CA ASN A 199 20.99 6.45 4.69
C ASN A 199 20.51 6.38 3.23
N ASP A 200 20.72 7.43 2.44
CA ASP A 200 20.33 7.48 1.01
C ASP A 200 21.00 6.35 0.20
N ARG A 201 22.28 6.07 0.46
CA ARG A 201 23.00 4.96 -0.17
C ARG A 201 22.39 3.61 0.20
N THR A 202 21.98 3.46 1.45
CA THR A 202 21.36 2.22 1.95
C THR A 202 19.99 2.01 1.30
N LEU A 203 19.17 3.06 1.23
CA LEU A 203 17.87 3.02 0.54
C LEU A 203 18.03 2.71 -0.95
N LEU A 204 18.96 3.40 -1.63
CA LEU A 204 19.20 3.19 -3.05
C LEU A 204 19.69 1.76 -3.35
N GLN A 205 20.63 1.24 -2.55
CA GLN A 205 21.11 -0.13 -2.69
C GLN A 205 19.98 -1.14 -2.42
N GLY A 206 19.21 -0.93 -1.35
CA GLY A 206 18.07 -1.76 -1.01
C GLY A 206 17.00 -1.81 -2.11
N LEU A 207 16.71 -0.68 -2.74
CA LEU A 207 15.80 -0.62 -3.90
C LEU A 207 16.33 -1.36 -5.13
N ILE A 208 17.64 -1.28 -5.39
CA ILE A 208 18.29 -2.01 -6.50
C ILE A 208 18.16 -3.53 -6.25
N ASP A 209 18.60 -3.99 -5.09
CA ASP A 209 18.63 -5.42 -4.76
C ASP A 209 17.21 -5.98 -4.61
N GLY A 210 16.34 -5.26 -3.91
CA GLY A 210 14.94 -5.64 -3.72
C GLY A 210 14.13 -5.65 -5.02
N THR A 211 14.43 -4.75 -5.96
CA THR A 211 13.83 -4.82 -7.30
C THR A 211 14.32 -6.07 -8.05
N ALA A 212 15.63 -6.33 -8.04
CA ALA A 212 16.19 -7.49 -8.73
C ALA A 212 15.59 -8.80 -8.19
N GLU A 213 15.49 -8.95 -6.87
CA GLU A 213 14.87 -10.11 -6.22
C GLU A 213 13.38 -10.24 -6.55
N CYS A 214 12.64 -9.12 -6.51
CA CYS A 214 11.21 -9.08 -6.83
C CYS A 214 10.97 -9.52 -8.28
N LEU A 215 11.72 -8.97 -9.24
CA LEU A 215 11.59 -9.32 -10.66
C LEU A 215 12.04 -10.75 -10.95
N GLN A 216 13.12 -11.21 -10.32
CA GLN A 216 13.57 -12.60 -10.42
C GLN A 216 12.48 -13.57 -9.95
N SER A 217 11.83 -13.27 -8.83
CA SER A 217 10.72 -14.08 -8.29
C SER A 217 9.50 -14.11 -9.23
N ALA A 218 9.28 -13.04 -9.99
CA ALA A 218 8.24 -12.98 -11.02
C ALA A 218 8.66 -13.59 -12.37
N SER A 219 9.92 -14.03 -12.51
CA SER A 219 10.53 -14.42 -13.79
C SER A 219 10.45 -13.31 -14.85
N LEU A 220 10.62 -12.06 -14.43
CA LEU A 220 10.57 -10.87 -15.28
C LEU A 220 11.89 -10.08 -15.21
N SER A 221 12.04 -9.16 -16.14
CA SER A 221 13.11 -8.18 -16.19
C SER A 221 12.55 -6.76 -16.24
N LEU A 222 13.39 -5.73 -16.08
CA LEU A 222 12.97 -4.34 -16.17
C LEU A 222 12.40 -3.96 -17.54
N SER A 223 12.74 -4.68 -18.62
CA SER A 223 12.13 -4.43 -19.95
C SER A 223 10.69 -4.90 -20.04
N ASP A 224 10.24 -5.77 -19.14
CA ASP A 224 8.86 -6.28 -19.10
C ASP A 224 7.91 -5.38 -18.28
N ILE A 225 8.45 -4.36 -17.60
CA ILE A 225 7.68 -3.46 -16.75
C ILE A 225 7.17 -2.27 -17.56
N ASP A 226 5.86 -2.12 -17.68
CA ASP A 226 5.27 -1.00 -18.43
C ASP A 226 5.31 0.31 -17.63
N LEU A 227 5.08 0.24 -16.32
CA LEU A 227 5.02 1.41 -15.43
C LEU A 227 5.76 1.15 -14.11
N VAL A 228 6.56 2.11 -13.66
CA VAL A 228 7.15 2.14 -12.32
C VAL A 228 6.44 3.20 -11.50
N ILE A 229 5.89 2.83 -10.36
CA ILE A 229 5.33 3.76 -9.37
C ILE A 229 6.39 3.94 -8.29
N GLY A 230 6.93 5.16 -8.17
CA GLY A 230 8.00 5.47 -7.24
C GLY A 230 7.49 5.90 -5.86
N GLU A 231 8.40 5.91 -4.89
CA GLU A 231 8.22 6.55 -3.58
C GLU A 231 8.09 8.06 -3.76
N GLN A 232 6.93 8.61 -3.37
CA GLN A 232 6.60 10.02 -3.60
C GLN A 232 7.31 10.94 -2.62
N SER A 233 7.66 10.45 -1.42
CA SER A 233 8.32 11.23 -0.37
C SER A 233 9.83 11.37 -0.55
N ALA A 234 10.45 10.55 -1.40
CA ALA A 234 11.88 10.53 -1.67
C ALA A 234 12.21 10.63 -3.18
N PRO A 235 11.78 11.72 -3.85
CA PRO A 235 11.88 11.82 -5.31
C PRO A 235 13.33 11.79 -5.82
N GLU A 236 14.30 12.31 -5.08
CA GLU A 236 15.72 12.28 -5.45
C GLU A 236 16.26 10.84 -5.48
N ILE A 237 15.87 10.01 -4.52
CA ILE A 237 16.24 8.59 -4.47
C ILE A 237 15.60 7.84 -5.64
N MET A 238 14.32 8.10 -5.93
CA MET A 238 13.63 7.49 -7.07
C MET A 238 14.23 7.89 -8.42
N GLN A 239 14.62 9.15 -8.58
CA GLN A 239 15.30 9.62 -9.79
C GLN A 239 16.68 8.97 -9.95
N ALA A 240 17.46 8.87 -8.88
CA ALA A 240 18.75 8.19 -8.89
C ALA A 240 18.60 6.70 -9.24
N TRP A 241 17.64 6.02 -8.61
CA TRP A 241 17.30 4.63 -8.91
C TRP A 241 16.89 4.45 -10.37
N SER A 242 15.98 5.29 -10.88
CA SER A 242 15.48 5.23 -12.26
C SER A 242 16.61 5.39 -13.28
N LYS A 243 17.56 6.30 -13.02
CA LYS A 243 18.72 6.54 -13.87
C LYS A 243 19.65 5.32 -13.90
N LEU A 244 19.92 4.72 -12.74
CA LEU A 244 20.75 3.51 -12.64
C LEU A 244 20.08 2.29 -13.28
N ALA A 245 18.76 2.17 -13.13
CA ALA A 245 17.95 1.10 -13.70
C ALA A 245 17.69 1.25 -15.21
N GLY A 246 18.04 2.41 -15.81
CA GLY A 246 17.78 2.69 -17.23
C GLY A 246 16.29 2.85 -17.57
N ILE A 247 15.46 3.23 -16.59
CA ILE A 247 14.03 3.44 -16.79
C ILE A 247 13.80 4.80 -17.44
N ALA A 248 13.05 4.79 -18.54
CA ALA A 248 12.67 6.02 -19.24
C ALA A 248 11.79 6.90 -18.33
N PRO A 249 11.96 8.24 -18.32
CA PRO A 249 11.16 9.13 -17.49
C PRO A 249 9.64 8.98 -17.67
N SER A 250 9.18 8.65 -18.88
CA SER A 250 7.75 8.41 -19.17
C SER A 250 7.18 7.16 -18.48
N ARG A 251 8.03 6.19 -18.15
CA ARG A 251 7.68 4.96 -17.44
C ARG A 251 7.75 5.13 -15.92
N LEU A 252 8.36 6.19 -15.39
CA LEU A 252 8.34 6.50 -13.97
C LEU A 252 7.15 7.42 -13.65
N LEU A 253 6.27 6.98 -12.76
CA LEU A 253 5.24 7.79 -12.15
C LEU A 253 5.72 8.27 -10.78
N LEU A 254 6.14 9.53 -10.77
CA LEU A 254 6.65 10.26 -9.61
C LEU A 254 6.14 11.70 -9.72
N ASP A 255 5.27 12.10 -8.80
CA ASP A 255 4.59 13.41 -8.80
C ASP A 255 4.44 13.92 -7.35
N PRO A 256 5.56 14.34 -6.72
CA PRO A 256 5.54 14.84 -5.34
C PRO A 256 4.70 16.13 -5.20
N ALA A 257 4.45 16.87 -6.28
CA ALA A 257 3.60 18.05 -6.24
C ALA A 257 2.12 17.67 -6.05
N ARG A 258 1.68 16.57 -6.66
CA ARG A 258 0.32 16.06 -6.50
C ARG A 258 0.12 15.26 -5.23
N TYR A 259 1.04 14.33 -4.93
CA TYR A 259 0.85 13.39 -3.83
C TYR A 259 1.48 13.87 -2.52
N GLY A 260 2.52 14.71 -2.58
CA GLY A 260 3.28 15.07 -1.39
C GLY A 260 3.80 13.81 -0.68
N ASN A 261 3.69 13.79 0.66
CA ASN A 261 4.07 12.64 1.46
C ASN A 261 2.83 11.94 2.01
N LEU A 262 2.17 11.10 1.21
CA LEU A 262 1.05 10.25 1.66
C LEU A 262 1.51 9.03 2.48
N LEU A 263 2.79 8.91 2.81
CA LEU A 263 3.36 7.85 3.64
C LEU A 263 2.86 6.47 3.17
N ALA A 264 2.31 5.65 4.07
CA ALA A 264 1.85 4.30 3.74
C ALA A 264 0.68 4.28 2.75
N ALA A 265 -0.09 5.36 2.58
CA ALA A 265 -1.18 5.42 1.61
C ALA A 265 -0.69 5.61 0.17
N ALA A 266 0.52 6.13 -0.06
CA ALA A 266 1.01 6.51 -1.38
C ALA A 266 0.97 5.38 -2.43
N PRO A 267 1.45 4.15 -2.16
CA PRO A 267 1.61 3.14 -3.21
C PRO A 267 0.30 2.77 -3.92
N LEU A 268 -0.75 2.50 -3.15
CA LEU A 268 -2.06 2.15 -3.71
C LEU A 268 -2.85 3.37 -4.20
N THR A 269 -2.63 4.55 -3.59
CA THR A 269 -3.22 5.81 -4.05
C THR A 269 -2.74 6.15 -5.47
N VAL A 270 -1.43 6.06 -5.71
CA VAL A 270 -0.82 6.35 -7.01
C VAL A 270 -1.17 5.26 -8.04
N LEU A 271 -1.24 3.99 -7.61
CA LEU A 271 -1.70 2.89 -8.47
C LEU A 271 -3.14 3.12 -8.95
N HIS A 272 -4.04 3.50 -8.04
CA HIS A 272 -5.43 3.79 -8.37
C HIS A 272 -5.52 4.87 -9.45
N ASP A 273 -4.82 5.99 -9.26
CA ASP A 273 -4.85 7.11 -10.19
C ASP A 273 -4.22 6.74 -11.54
N ALA A 274 -3.13 5.99 -11.54
CA ALA A 274 -2.50 5.49 -12.77
C ALA A 274 -3.47 4.65 -13.62
N ILE A 275 -4.31 3.83 -12.98
CA ILE A 275 -5.30 3.02 -13.69
C ILE A 275 -6.46 3.90 -14.18
N LYS A 276 -6.98 4.77 -13.30
CA LYS A 276 -8.07 5.71 -13.62
C LYS A 276 -7.73 6.62 -14.81
N GLU A 277 -6.47 7.03 -14.92
CA GLU A 277 -5.95 7.89 -15.98
C GLU A 277 -5.52 7.11 -17.24
N GLY A 278 -5.62 5.78 -17.24
CA GLY A 278 -5.24 4.94 -18.37
C GLY A 278 -3.72 4.80 -18.59
N ARG A 279 -2.90 5.24 -17.62
CA ARG A 279 -1.44 5.01 -17.61
C ARG A 279 -1.08 3.54 -17.34
N LEU A 280 -1.95 2.83 -16.61
CA LEU A 280 -1.87 1.39 -16.41
C LEU A 280 -3.19 0.73 -16.86
N GLN A 281 -3.11 -0.16 -17.84
CA GLN A 281 -4.28 -0.82 -18.45
C GLN A 281 -4.24 -2.33 -18.15
N ASN A 282 -5.35 -3.01 -18.40
CA ASN A 282 -5.44 -4.45 -18.17
C ASN A 282 -4.35 -5.20 -18.96
N GLY A 283 -3.65 -6.10 -18.28
CA GLY A 283 -2.53 -6.87 -18.83
C GLY A 283 -1.16 -6.17 -18.77
N MET A 284 -1.12 -4.86 -18.50
CA MET A 284 0.15 -4.15 -18.26
C MET A 284 0.75 -4.52 -16.90
N THR A 285 2.08 -4.50 -16.83
CA THR A 285 2.83 -4.82 -15.62
C THR A 285 3.35 -3.55 -14.97
N ALA A 286 3.08 -3.39 -13.67
CA ALA A 286 3.61 -2.32 -12.85
C ALA A 286 4.62 -2.83 -11.82
N LEU A 287 5.66 -2.04 -11.59
CA LEU A 287 6.55 -2.17 -10.44
C LEU A 287 6.26 -1.03 -9.48
N VAL A 288 5.85 -1.36 -8.26
CA VAL A 288 5.58 -0.37 -7.21
C VAL A 288 6.73 -0.42 -6.21
N LEU A 289 7.38 0.72 -5.99
CA LEU A 289 8.53 0.86 -5.11
C LEU A 289 8.16 1.77 -3.94
N ALA A 290 8.59 1.38 -2.75
CA ALA A 290 8.52 2.20 -1.55
C ALA A 290 9.86 2.17 -0.83
N CYS A 291 10.25 3.27 -0.21
CA CYS A 291 11.42 3.31 0.66
C CYS A 291 11.25 4.40 1.71
N GLY A 292 11.86 4.23 2.86
CA GLY A 292 11.55 5.12 3.96
C GLY A 292 12.39 4.93 5.19
N SER A 293 11.94 5.55 6.28
CA SER A 293 12.64 5.56 7.55
C SER A 293 12.84 4.13 8.10
N GLY A 294 13.94 3.95 8.83
CA GLY A 294 14.41 2.62 9.24
C GLY A 294 15.92 2.50 9.10
N PRO A 295 16.50 2.54 7.88
CA PRO A 295 15.86 2.58 6.57
C PRO A 295 15.21 1.26 6.14
N THR A 296 14.09 1.35 5.43
CA THR A 296 13.34 0.22 4.87
C THR A 296 13.09 0.43 3.38
N TRP A 297 12.94 -0.67 2.63
CA TRP A 297 12.58 -0.64 1.21
C TRP A 297 11.65 -1.80 0.86
N ALA A 298 10.81 -1.61 -0.15
CA ALA A 298 9.93 -2.64 -0.64
C ALA A 298 9.66 -2.48 -2.14
N ALA A 299 9.39 -3.60 -2.80
CA ALA A 299 9.02 -3.69 -4.19
C ALA A 299 7.84 -4.65 -4.35
N ALA A 300 6.88 -4.30 -5.20
CA ALA A 300 5.80 -5.18 -5.61
C ALA A 300 5.70 -5.18 -7.14
N CYS A 301 5.76 -6.37 -7.74
CA CYS A 301 5.49 -6.54 -9.16
C CYS A 301 4.06 -7.04 -9.32
N LEU A 302 3.25 -6.34 -10.11
CA LEU A 302 1.86 -6.70 -10.35
C LEU A 302 1.53 -6.58 -11.83
N ARG A 303 0.63 -7.44 -12.31
CA ARG A 303 -0.03 -7.33 -13.60
C ARG A 303 -1.45 -6.87 -13.36
N TRP A 304 -1.87 -5.77 -13.96
CA TRP A 304 -3.22 -5.27 -13.70
C TRP A 304 -4.28 -6.18 -14.32
N GLY A 305 -5.12 -6.78 -13.47
CA GLY A 305 -6.15 -7.75 -13.87
C GLY A 305 -7.54 -7.17 -14.09
N GLY A 306 -7.70 -5.85 -13.99
CA GLY A 306 -9.01 -5.19 -14.14
C GLY A 306 -9.90 -5.25 -12.89
N GLY A 307 -9.31 -5.21 -11.69
CA GLY A 307 -10.06 -5.07 -10.45
C GLY A 307 -10.90 -3.79 -10.43
N GLY A 308 -11.95 -3.77 -9.61
CA GLY A 308 -12.78 -2.58 -9.45
C GLY A 308 -12.02 -1.41 -8.84
N LEU A 309 -12.39 -0.18 -9.24
CA LEU A 309 -11.86 1.06 -8.68
C LEU A 309 -13.00 1.87 -8.05
N ALA A 310 -12.76 2.42 -6.86
CA ALA A 310 -13.64 3.41 -6.27
C ALA A 310 -12.86 4.44 -5.46
N GLU A 311 -13.39 5.65 -5.41
CA GLU A 311 -12.87 6.75 -4.63
C GLU A 311 -14.00 7.34 -3.79
N CYS A 312 -13.74 7.59 -2.52
CA CYS A 312 -14.63 8.26 -1.57
C CYS A 312 -14.18 9.70 -1.32
#